data_AF-A0A1V4XK94-F1
#
_entry.id   AF-A0A1V4XK94-F1
#
_cell.length_a   1.000
_cell.length_b   1.000
_cell.length_c   1.000
_cell.angle_alpha   90.00
_cell.angle_beta   90.00
_cell.angle_gamma   90.00
#
_symmetry.space_group_name_H-M   'P 1'
#
loop_
_entity.id
_entity.type
_entity.pdbx_description
1 polymer ?
#
loop_
_entity_poly.entity_id
_entity_poly.type
_entity_poly.pdbx_seq_one_letter_code
_entity_poly.pdbx_strand_id
1 'polypeptide(L)'
;MEFLYQFLQQHGFGHPLHPPLTHMPIGLIGGACIFLLFAILFKRENFVSTARHCIVLALIFMFPATFLGFTDWQHFYSGAWLFPIKMKIIITAVLFVLLAALVIMEIKNIGGLMSRSFAYFLCLLSVIGLGYWGGSLVFPEKSLALSDELKAGEKLYTTHCGGCHPGGGNVINKALPVIGAPQLKSLGVFTKYNRDPLRPDGSKGVMPAFPKEKLSDEEMKLIYQYVTKGLTAKPAR
;
A
#
# COMPACT_ATOMS: atom_id res chain seq x y z
N MET A 1 14.29 13.58 -21.49
CA MET A 1 13.51 12.71 -20.57
C MET A 1 12.05 13.11 -20.59
N GLU A 2 11.75 14.40 -20.48
CA GLU A 2 10.38 14.92 -20.58
C GLU A 2 9.63 14.53 -21.87
N PHE A 3 10.33 14.47 -23.01
CA PHE A 3 9.77 13.98 -24.28
C PHE A 3 9.16 12.56 -24.19
N LEU A 4 9.80 11.64 -23.46
CA LEU A 4 9.30 10.27 -23.28
C LEU A 4 8.01 10.28 -22.44
N TYR A 5 7.99 11.02 -21.35
CA TYR A 5 6.80 11.13 -20.48
C TYR A 5 5.65 11.85 -21.20
N GLN A 6 5.92 12.90 -21.97
CA GLN A 6 4.90 13.59 -22.77
C GLN A 6 4.29 12.69 -23.84
N PHE A 7 5.12 11.93 -24.56
CA PHE A 7 4.65 10.95 -25.54
C PHE A 7 3.76 9.87 -24.89
N LEU A 8 4.18 9.34 -23.74
CA LEU A 8 3.43 8.33 -23.00
C LEU A 8 2.12 8.88 -22.43
N GLN A 9 2.13 10.10 -21.89
CA GLN A 9 0.93 10.79 -21.40
C GLN A 9 -0.07 11.06 -22.52
N GLN A 10 0.39 11.44 -23.73
CA GLN A 10 -0.47 11.63 -24.90
C GLN A 10 -1.24 10.35 -25.27
N HIS A 11 -0.70 9.18 -24.94
CA HIS A 11 -1.32 7.87 -25.15
C HIS A 11 -2.01 7.32 -23.89
N GLY A 12 -2.23 8.16 -22.87
CA GLY A 12 -2.97 7.82 -21.66
C GLY A 12 -2.13 7.18 -20.54
N PHE A 13 -0.80 7.14 -20.67
CA PHE A 13 0.08 6.54 -19.67
C PHE A 13 0.68 7.61 -18.74
N GLY A 14 0.02 7.86 -17.61
CA GLY A 14 0.43 8.85 -16.61
C GLY A 14 1.16 8.28 -15.39
N HIS A 15 1.59 7.02 -15.45
CA HIS A 15 2.16 6.29 -14.30
C HIS A 15 3.70 6.18 -14.38
N PRO A 16 4.37 5.95 -13.24
CA PRO A 16 5.80 5.68 -13.21
C PRO A 16 6.21 4.50 -14.10
N LEU A 17 7.37 4.60 -14.75
CA LEU A 17 7.87 3.59 -15.71
C LEU A 17 8.74 2.52 -15.04
N HIS A 18 9.36 2.84 -13.91
CA HIS A 18 10.22 1.90 -13.19
C HIS A 18 9.46 0.70 -12.62
N PRO A 19 8.24 0.80 -12.05
CA PRO A 19 7.58 -0.33 -11.38
C PRO A 19 7.47 -1.58 -12.25
N PRO A 20 6.96 -1.51 -13.51
CA PRO A 20 6.94 -2.65 -14.43
C PRO A 20 8.30 -3.32 -14.59
N LEU A 21 9.37 -2.53 -14.69
CA LEU A 21 10.70 -3.04 -14.96
C LEU A 21 11.40 -3.59 -13.72
N THR A 22 11.15 -3.02 -12.53
CA THR A 22 11.67 -3.58 -11.28
C THR A 22 11.12 -4.95 -10.93
N HIS A 23 9.96 -5.34 -11.48
CA HIS A 23 9.49 -6.72 -11.33
C HIS A 23 10.44 -7.74 -11.93
N MET A 24 11.25 -7.37 -12.94
CA MET A 24 12.24 -8.27 -13.54
C MET A 24 13.31 -8.70 -12.53
N PRO A 25 14.17 -7.82 -11.97
CA PRO A 25 15.18 -8.25 -11.01
C PRO A 25 14.55 -8.87 -9.75
N ILE A 26 13.41 -8.37 -9.26
CA ILE A 26 12.72 -8.94 -8.10
C ILE A 26 12.28 -10.38 -8.36
N GLY A 27 11.56 -10.62 -9.45
CA GLY A 27 11.06 -11.93 -9.83
C GLY A 27 12.17 -12.92 -10.16
N LEU A 28 13.22 -12.45 -10.84
CA LEU A 28 14.39 -13.27 -11.17
C LEU A 28 15.16 -13.70 -9.92
N ILE A 29 15.38 -12.82 -8.95
CA ILE A 29 16.03 -13.19 -7.68
C ILE A 29 15.15 -14.17 -6.89
N GLY A 30 13.84 -13.93 -6.80
CA GLY A 30 12.91 -14.87 -6.17
C GLY A 30 12.92 -16.25 -6.84
N GLY A 31 12.85 -16.29 -8.18
CA GLY A 31 12.96 -17.51 -8.96
C GLY A 31 14.30 -18.22 -8.77
N ALA A 32 15.40 -17.47 -8.70
CA ALA A 32 16.72 -18.03 -8.45
C ALA A 32 16.81 -18.74 -7.10
N CYS A 33 16.24 -18.15 -6.04
CA CYS A 33 16.16 -18.78 -4.72
C CYS A 33 15.31 -20.06 -4.75
N ILE A 34 14.18 -20.06 -5.47
CA ILE A 34 13.32 -21.26 -5.63
C ILE A 34 14.08 -22.37 -6.36
N PHE A 35 14.75 -22.05 -7.47
CA PHE A 35 15.54 -23.04 -8.21
C PHE A 35 16.73 -23.56 -7.41
N LEU A 36 17.40 -22.71 -6.63
CA LEU A 36 18.46 -23.16 -5.73
C LEU A 36 17.91 -24.12 -4.66
N LEU A 37 16.75 -23.81 -4.08
CA LEU A 37 16.08 -24.72 -3.13
C LEU A 37 15.75 -26.06 -3.79
N PHE A 38 15.21 -26.05 -5.01
CA PHE A 38 14.94 -27.29 -5.76
C PHE A 38 16.21 -28.05 -6.11
N ALA A 39 17.30 -27.37 -6.42
CA ALA A 39 18.60 -28.00 -6.64
C ALA A 39 19.06 -28.77 -5.39
N ILE A 40 18.87 -28.19 -4.21
CA ILE A 40 19.24 -28.81 -2.92
C ILE A 40 18.32 -29.99 -2.61
N LEU A 41 17.00 -29.81 -2.74
CA LEU A 41 16.00 -30.85 -2.40
C LEU A 41 16.05 -32.04 -3.34
N PHE A 42 16.15 -31.80 -4.65
CA PHE A 42 16.10 -32.84 -5.68
C PHE A 42 17.48 -33.29 -6.14
N LYS A 43 18.56 -32.66 -5.67
CA LYS A 43 19.96 -32.96 -6.03
C LYS A 43 20.20 -32.98 -7.54
N ARG A 44 19.60 -32.03 -8.27
CA ARG A 44 19.74 -31.91 -9.74
C ARG A 44 20.49 -30.64 -10.13
N GLU A 45 21.59 -30.80 -10.85
CA GLU A 45 22.46 -29.70 -11.29
C GLU A 45 21.77 -28.73 -12.26
N ASN A 46 20.80 -29.21 -13.05
CA ASN A 46 20.03 -28.37 -13.97
C ASN A 46 19.35 -27.19 -13.25
N PHE A 47 18.88 -27.39 -12.01
CA PHE A 47 18.28 -26.31 -11.23
C PHE A 47 19.30 -25.27 -10.76
N VAL A 48 20.54 -25.68 -10.46
CA VAL A 48 21.64 -24.74 -10.16
C VAL A 48 21.93 -23.86 -11.37
N SER A 49 21.98 -24.47 -12.56
CA SER A 49 22.20 -23.69 -13.80
C SER A 49 21.08 -22.68 -14.04
N THR A 50 19.83 -23.05 -13.80
CA THR A 50 18.70 -22.12 -13.93
C THR A 50 18.77 -20.99 -12.91
N ALA A 51 19.08 -21.29 -11.64
CA ALA A 51 19.27 -20.27 -10.61
C ALA A 51 20.35 -19.25 -11.00
N ARG A 52 21.47 -19.73 -11.56
CA ARG A 52 22.55 -18.89 -12.09
C ARG A 52 22.07 -18.00 -13.24
N HIS A 53 21.34 -18.54 -14.21
CA HIS A 53 20.79 -17.74 -15.31
C HIS A 53 19.88 -16.62 -14.80
N CYS A 54 19.04 -16.91 -13.80
CA CYS A 54 18.17 -15.92 -13.18
C CYS A 54 18.97 -14.78 -12.53
N ILE A 55 20.04 -15.07 -11.78
CA ILE A 55 20.87 -14.04 -11.15
C ILE A 55 21.63 -13.18 -12.18
N VAL A 56 22.15 -13.80 -13.24
CA VAL A 56 22.81 -13.06 -14.34
C VAL A 56 21.81 -12.11 -15.01
N LEU A 57 20.61 -12.59 -15.33
CA LEU A 57 19.56 -11.75 -15.91
C LEU A 57 19.12 -10.66 -14.93
N ALA A 58 19.01 -10.95 -13.63
CA ALA A 58 18.66 -9.95 -12.62
C ALA A 58 19.68 -8.80 -12.61
N LEU A 59 20.98 -9.10 -12.68
CA LEU A 59 22.04 -8.09 -12.76
C LEU A 59 21.93 -7.25 -14.04
N ILE A 60 21.61 -7.86 -15.19
CA ILE A 60 21.40 -7.13 -16.44
C ILE A 60 20.19 -6.19 -16.35
N PHE A 61 19.07 -6.68 -15.81
CA PHE A 61 17.84 -5.88 -15.68
C PHE A 61 17.91 -4.80 -14.59
N MET A 62 18.89 -4.87 -13.67
CA MET A 62 19.13 -3.79 -12.71
C MET A 62 19.46 -2.47 -13.42
N PHE A 63 20.21 -2.48 -14.52
CA PHE A 63 20.59 -1.24 -15.22
C PHE A 63 19.40 -0.44 -15.73
N PRO A 64 18.51 -1.01 -16.59
CA PRO A 64 17.37 -0.25 -17.08
C PRO A 64 16.35 0.02 -15.94
N ALA A 65 16.23 -0.85 -14.93
CA ALA A 65 15.37 -0.61 -13.77
C ALA A 65 15.84 0.59 -12.91
N THR A 66 17.14 0.69 -12.64
CA THR A 66 17.72 1.82 -11.91
C THR A 66 17.66 3.10 -12.73
N PHE A 67 17.90 3.02 -14.04
CA PHE A 67 17.75 4.17 -14.94
C PHE A 67 16.32 4.73 -14.88
N LEU A 68 15.29 3.90 -15.10
CA LEU A 68 13.89 4.33 -14.99
C LEU A 68 13.51 4.77 -13.58
N GLY A 69 14.11 4.17 -12.54
CA GLY A 69 13.92 4.63 -11.16
C GLY A 69 14.42 6.05 -10.94
N PHE A 70 15.56 6.39 -11.53
CA PHE A 70 16.09 7.75 -11.52
C PHE A 70 15.22 8.70 -12.34
N THR A 71 14.73 8.27 -13.51
CA THR A 71 13.85 9.10 -14.35
C THR A 71 12.54 9.43 -13.63
N ASP A 72 11.92 8.43 -13.00
CA ASP A 72 10.69 8.60 -12.22
C ASP A 72 10.90 9.48 -10.98
N TRP A 73 12.05 9.36 -10.33
CA TRP A 73 12.40 10.20 -9.19
C TRP A 73 12.48 11.69 -9.57
N GLN A 74 13.09 11.99 -10.73
CA GLN A 74 13.14 13.36 -11.23
C GLN A 74 11.75 13.87 -11.65
N HIS A 75 10.99 13.07 -12.39
CA HIS A 75 9.70 13.50 -12.95
C HIS A 75 8.59 13.62 -11.89
N PHE A 76 8.34 12.58 -11.08
CA PHE A 76 7.20 12.54 -10.15
C PHE A 76 7.50 13.15 -8.78
N TYR A 77 8.77 13.18 -8.37
CA TYR A 77 9.17 13.65 -7.04
C TYR A 77 10.08 14.87 -7.10
N SER A 78 10.32 15.45 -8.28
CA SER A 78 11.19 16.63 -8.47
C SER A 78 12.59 16.45 -7.86
N GLY A 79 13.10 15.21 -7.82
CA GLY A 79 14.39 14.92 -7.19
C GLY A 79 14.40 15.05 -5.65
N ALA A 80 13.24 15.07 -5.00
CA ALA A 80 13.16 15.22 -3.55
C ALA A 80 13.79 14.03 -2.81
N TRP A 81 14.61 14.33 -1.81
CA TRP A 81 15.29 13.33 -0.98
C TRP A 81 14.40 12.83 0.18
N LEU A 82 13.31 12.16 -0.19
CA LEU A 82 12.42 11.52 0.78
C LEU A 82 13.12 10.34 1.46
N PHE A 83 12.77 10.08 2.72
CA PHE A 83 13.35 8.97 3.48
C PHE A 83 13.23 7.60 2.76
N PRO A 84 12.05 7.20 2.22
CA PRO A 84 11.96 5.96 1.44
C PRO A 84 12.84 5.94 0.19
N ILE A 85 13.06 7.09 -0.46
CA ILE A 85 13.91 7.21 -1.65
C ILE A 85 15.38 7.01 -1.27
N LYS A 86 15.84 7.62 -0.16
CA LYS A 86 17.20 7.41 0.38
C LYS A 86 17.46 5.93 0.66
N MET A 87 16.52 5.27 1.33
CA MET A 87 16.62 3.84 1.64
C MET A 87 16.67 2.99 0.38
N LYS A 88 15.82 3.28 -0.64
CA LYS A 88 15.86 2.57 -1.92
C LYS A 88 17.22 2.70 -2.61
N ILE A 89 17.80 3.90 -2.66
CA ILE A 89 19.12 4.11 -3.29
C ILE A 89 20.21 3.29 -2.60
N ILE A 90 20.24 3.30 -1.25
CA ILE A 90 21.22 2.51 -0.48
C ILE A 90 21.05 1.02 -0.75
N ILE A 91 19.81 0.50 -0.66
CA ILE A 91 19.54 -0.93 -0.85
C ILE A 91 19.82 -1.34 -2.31
N THR A 92 19.54 -0.49 -3.30
CA THR A 92 19.88 -0.76 -4.71
C THR A 92 21.39 -0.88 -4.90
N ALA A 93 22.20 -0.01 -4.28
CA ALA A 93 23.65 -0.09 -4.35
C ALA A 93 24.18 -1.37 -3.69
N VAL A 94 23.65 -1.72 -2.51
CA VAL A 94 23.99 -2.98 -1.81
C VAL A 94 23.61 -4.19 -2.67
N LEU A 95 22.40 -4.21 -3.24
CA LEU A 95 21.95 -5.29 -4.11
C LEU A 95 22.83 -5.45 -5.35
N PHE A 96 23.26 -4.34 -5.97
CA PHE A 96 24.18 -4.39 -7.10
C PHE A 96 25.50 -5.09 -6.74
N VAL A 97 26.11 -4.71 -5.61
CA VAL A 97 27.35 -5.34 -5.13
C VAL A 97 27.14 -6.82 -4.82
N LEU A 98 26.04 -7.17 -4.15
CA LEU A 98 25.70 -8.55 -3.83
C LEU A 98 25.49 -9.40 -5.08
N LEU A 99 24.74 -8.90 -6.06
CA LEU A 99 24.51 -9.59 -7.34
C LEU A 99 25.81 -9.77 -8.13
N ALA A 100 26.63 -8.72 -8.23
CA ALA A 100 27.91 -8.80 -8.92
C ALA A 100 28.84 -9.83 -8.25
N ALA A 101 28.95 -9.79 -6.92
CA ALA A 101 29.71 -10.78 -6.16
C ALA A 101 29.18 -12.20 -6.37
N LEU A 102 27.86 -12.40 -6.32
CA LEU A 102 27.22 -13.70 -6.51
C LEU A 102 27.45 -14.24 -7.93
N VAL A 103 27.31 -13.40 -8.96
CA VAL A 103 27.63 -13.78 -10.35
C VAL A 103 29.10 -14.21 -10.47
N ILE A 104 30.03 -13.46 -9.86
CA ILE A 104 31.45 -13.80 -9.87
C ILE A 104 31.70 -15.13 -9.13
N MET A 105 31.06 -15.36 -7.99
CA MET A 105 31.14 -16.61 -7.24
C MET A 105 30.65 -17.80 -8.07
N GLU A 106 29.54 -17.66 -8.80
CA GLU A 106 29.00 -18.73 -9.64
C GLU A 106 29.85 -19.00 -10.89
N ILE A 107 30.38 -17.96 -11.55
CA ILE A 107 31.23 -18.12 -12.74
C ILE A 107 32.58 -18.72 -12.38
N LYS A 108 33.21 -18.23 -11.31
CA LYS A 108 34.54 -18.70 -10.87
C LYS A 108 34.48 -19.92 -9.95
N ASN A 109 33.28 -20.42 -9.67
CA ASN A 109 33.04 -21.51 -8.73
C ASN A 109 33.68 -21.27 -7.34
N ILE A 110 33.64 -20.01 -6.87
CA ILE A 110 34.22 -19.58 -5.59
C ILE A 110 33.20 -19.80 -4.46
N GLY A 111 33.68 -20.28 -3.32
CA GLY A 111 32.87 -20.50 -2.13
C GLY A 111 32.04 -21.79 -2.20
N GLY A 112 31.75 -22.37 -1.04
CA GLY A 112 30.91 -23.56 -0.91
C GLY A 112 29.41 -23.24 -0.94
N LEU A 113 28.59 -24.30 -0.97
CA LEU A 113 27.12 -24.21 -1.03
C LEU A 113 26.54 -23.25 0.01
N MET A 114 27.00 -23.32 1.27
CA MET A 114 26.52 -22.45 2.34
C MET A 114 26.74 -20.96 2.03
N SER A 115 27.96 -20.59 1.60
CA SER A 115 28.30 -19.20 1.28
C SER A 115 27.50 -18.65 0.10
N ARG A 116 27.24 -19.49 -0.92
CA ARG A 116 26.41 -19.11 -2.06
C ARG A 116 24.96 -18.94 -1.63
N SER A 117 24.38 -19.94 -0.96
CA SER A 117 23.01 -19.87 -0.44
C SER A 117 22.78 -18.64 0.43
N PHE A 118 23.77 -18.27 1.26
CA PHE A 118 23.71 -17.04 2.04
C PHE A 118 23.69 -15.79 1.16
N ALA A 119 24.51 -15.71 0.12
CA ALA A 119 24.50 -14.60 -0.83
C ALA A 119 23.17 -14.48 -1.60
N TYR A 120 22.56 -15.60 -2.03
CA TYR A 120 21.21 -15.61 -2.62
C TYR A 120 20.18 -15.05 -1.62
N PHE A 121 20.26 -15.49 -0.36
CA PHE A 121 19.36 -15.02 0.69
C PHE A 121 19.49 -13.51 0.94
N LEU A 122 20.71 -12.98 0.98
CA LEU A 122 20.94 -11.52 1.11
C LEU A 122 20.37 -10.73 -0.08
N CYS A 123 20.49 -11.27 -1.30
CA CYS A 123 19.85 -10.67 -2.49
C CYS A 123 18.33 -10.66 -2.34
N LEU A 124 17.75 -11.76 -1.85
CA LEU A 124 16.30 -11.88 -1.60
C LEU A 124 15.82 -10.85 -0.55
N LEU A 125 16.53 -10.72 0.57
CA LEU A 125 16.20 -9.72 1.59
C LEU A 125 16.27 -8.29 1.04
N SER A 126 17.25 -8.02 0.17
CA SER A 126 17.40 -6.71 -0.45
C SER A 126 16.21 -6.36 -1.34
N VAL A 127 15.72 -7.30 -2.18
CA VAL A 127 14.53 -7.04 -3.02
C VAL A 127 13.23 -6.92 -2.22
N ILE A 128 13.10 -7.66 -1.11
CA ILE A 128 11.98 -7.49 -0.17
C ILE A 128 12.01 -6.07 0.43
N GLY A 129 13.18 -5.62 0.87
CA GLY A 129 13.38 -4.26 1.39
C GLY A 129 13.05 -3.18 0.36
N LEU A 130 13.49 -3.36 -0.89
CA LEU A 130 13.13 -2.45 -2.00
C LEU A 130 11.63 -2.42 -2.25
N GLY A 131 10.95 -3.56 -2.19
CA GLY A 131 9.50 -3.68 -2.31
C GLY A 131 8.77 -2.94 -1.19
N TYR A 132 9.21 -3.11 0.06
CA TYR A 132 8.62 -2.42 1.23
C TYR A 132 8.72 -0.89 1.11
N TRP A 133 9.91 -0.35 0.83
CA TRP A 133 10.10 1.10 0.69
C TRP A 133 9.47 1.66 -0.60
N GLY A 134 9.30 0.84 -1.63
CA GLY A 134 8.50 1.18 -2.80
C GLY A 134 7.01 1.30 -2.45
N GLY A 135 6.50 0.34 -1.68
CA GLY A 135 5.12 0.34 -1.18
C GLY A 135 4.82 1.54 -0.29
N SER A 136 5.74 1.95 0.59
CA SER A 136 5.52 3.10 1.48
C SER A 136 5.45 4.46 0.77
N LEU A 137 5.92 4.55 -0.49
CA LEU A 137 5.72 5.73 -1.35
C LEU A 137 4.31 5.78 -1.96
N VAL A 138 3.63 4.64 -2.08
CA VAL A 138 2.29 4.53 -2.68
C VAL A 138 1.21 4.45 -1.59
N PHE A 139 1.51 3.73 -0.51
CA PHE A 139 0.63 3.47 0.63
C PHE A 139 1.23 4.15 1.88
N PRO A 140 0.94 5.44 2.09
CA PRO A 140 1.36 6.10 3.33
C PRO A 140 0.67 5.41 4.51
N GLU A 141 1.39 5.21 5.62
CA GLU A 141 0.94 4.58 6.86
C GLU A 141 -0.43 5.09 7.38
N LYS A 142 -0.75 6.35 7.06
CA LYS A 142 -2.04 6.99 7.31
C LYS A 142 -3.23 6.28 6.66
N SER A 143 -3.05 5.58 5.53
CA SER A 143 -4.12 4.80 4.88
C SER A 143 -4.48 3.54 5.66
N LEU A 144 -3.49 2.90 6.29
CA LEU A 144 -3.71 1.72 7.14
C LEU A 144 -4.44 2.13 8.41
N ALA A 145 -3.95 3.16 9.12
CA ALA A 145 -4.61 3.71 10.29
C ALA A 145 -6.05 4.15 9.98
N LEU A 146 -6.26 4.87 8.87
CA LEU A 146 -7.60 5.26 8.44
C LEU A 146 -8.49 4.05 8.13
N SER A 147 -7.94 2.96 7.57
CA SER A 147 -8.71 1.75 7.28
C SER A 147 -9.20 1.05 8.56
N ASP A 148 -8.39 1.04 9.61
CA ASP A 148 -8.74 0.43 10.89
C ASP A 148 -9.72 1.31 11.67
N GLU A 149 -9.53 2.64 11.64
CA GLU A 149 -10.51 3.60 12.15
C GLU A 149 -11.88 3.45 11.47
N LEU A 150 -11.91 3.25 10.14
CA LEU A 150 -13.16 3.04 9.39
C LEU A 150 -13.86 1.73 9.75
N LYS A 151 -13.11 0.64 9.96
CA LYS A 151 -13.68 -0.64 10.43
C LYS A 151 -14.27 -0.52 11.84
N ALA A 152 -13.57 0.18 12.74
CA ALA A 152 -14.06 0.45 14.09
C ALA A 152 -15.33 1.31 14.04
N GLY A 153 -15.34 2.36 13.22
CA GLY A 153 -16.50 3.20 12.97
C GLY A 153 -17.69 2.44 12.37
N GLU A 154 -17.46 1.51 11.43
CA GLU A 154 -18.51 0.65 10.84
C GLU A 154 -19.19 -0.21 11.90
N LYS A 155 -18.40 -0.82 12.79
CA LYS A 155 -18.92 -1.65 13.88
C LYS A 155 -19.79 -0.81 14.83
N LEU A 156 -19.27 0.32 15.29
CA LEU A 156 -20.00 1.24 16.17
C LEU A 156 -21.29 1.75 15.50
N TYR A 157 -21.21 2.16 14.24
CA TYR A 157 -22.38 2.61 13.48
C TYR A 157 -23.42 1.50 13.35
N THR A 158 -23.02 0.28 13.01
CA THR A 158 -23.96 -0.84 12.87
C THR A 158 -24.66 -1.16 14.19
N THR A 159 -23.92 -1.15 15.31
CA THR A 159 -24.46 -1.44 16.64
C THR A 159 -25.41 -0.35 17.15
N HIS A 160 -25.08 0.93 16.95
CA HIS A 160 -25.82 2.02 17.58
C HIS A 160 -26.79 2.76 16.64
N CYS A 161 -26.49 2.80 15.35
CA CYS A 161 -27.23 3.59 14.35
C CYS A 161 -27.92 2.70 13.30
N GLY A 162 -27.33 1.55 12.97
CA GLY A 162 -27.70 0.70 11.83
C GLY A 162 -29.13 0.16 11.87
N GLY A 163 -29.73 0.02 13.07
CA GLY A 163 -31.13 -0.40 13.19
C GLY A 163 -32.12 0.59 12.58
N CYS A 164 -31.87 1.89 12.71
CA CYS A 164 -32.72 2.94 12.10
C CYS A 164 -32.14 3.48 10.79
N HIS A 165 -30.82 3.41 10.63
CA HIS A 165 -30.09 4.00 9.51
C HIS A 165 -29.22 2.96 8.77
N PRO A 166 -29.78 1.85 8.28
CA PRO A 166 -29.01 0.84 7.56
C PRO A 166 -28.40 1.47 6.30
N GLY A 167 -27.10 1.27 6.10
CA GLY A 167 -26.36 1.82 4.96
C GLY A 167 -26.39 3.35 4.86
N GLY A 168 -26.67 4.08 5.95
CA GLY A 168 -26.78 5.54 5.92
C GLY A 168 -28.15 6.09 5.50
N GLY A 169 -29.13 5.21 5.26
CA GLY A 169 -30.51 5.59 4.99
C GLY A 169 -31.28 5.99 6.27
N ASN A 170 -32.61 5.95 6.21
CA ASN A 170 -33.47 6.16 7.37
C ASN A 170 -34.78 5.39 7.18
N VAL A 171 -35.02 4.38 8.02
CA VAL A 171 -36.21 3.52 7.93
C VAL A 171 -37.48 4.18 8.48
N ILE A 172 -37.32 5.18 9.36
CA ILE A 172 -38.43 5.93 9.97
C ILE A 172 -38.94 6.98 8.99
N ASN A 173 -38.02 7.74 8.38
CA ASN A 173 -38.36 8.71 7.34
C ASN A 173 -37.31 8.68 6.22
N LYS A 174 -37.67 8.06 5.10
CA LYS A 174 -36.80 7.90 3.92
C LYS A 174 -36.32 9.22 3.31
N ALA A 175 -37.04 10.32 3.53
CA ALA A 175 -36.65 11.65 3.04
C ALA A 175 -35.50 12.29 3.86
N LEU A 176 -35.14 11.70 5.00
CA LEU A 176 -34.12 12.20 5.92
C LEU A 176 -33.01 11.16 6.17
N PRO A 177 -32.26 10.73 5.14
CA PRO A 177 -31.12 9.84 5.33
C PRO A 177 -29.99 10.53 6.11
N VAL A 178 -29.09 9.73 6.69
CA VAL A 178 -27.86 10.25 7.31
C VAL A 178 -26.90 10.73 6.23
N ILE A 179 -26.79 10.00 5.12
CA ILE A 179 -25.93 10.39 4.00
C ILE A 179 -26.44 11.71 3.41
N GLY A 180 -25.53 12.67 3.25
CA GLY A 180 -25.86 14.00 2.76
C GLY A 180 -26.58 14.90 3.77
N ALA A 181 -26.78 14.44 5.01
CA ALA A 181 -27.43 15.24 6.04
C ALA A 181 -26.59 16.50 6.36
N PRO A 182 -27.23 17.67 6.59
CA PRO A 182 -26.54 18.90 6.98
C PRO A 182 -25.65 18.76 8.23
N GLN A 183 -26.00 17.81 9.10
CA GLN A 183 -25.28 17.50 10.33
C GLN A 183 -23.87 16.95 10.06
N LEU A 184 -23.58 16.45 8.86
CA LEU A 184 -22.26 15.96 8.47
C LEU A 184 -21.27 17.07 8.05
N LYS A 185 -21.66 18.35 8.12
CA LYS A 185 -20.80 19.49 7.74
C LYS A 185 -19.48 19.52 8.53
N SER A 186 -19.50 19.10 9.80
CA SER A 186 -18.29 18.93 10.60
C SER A 186 -18.53 17.94 11.73
N LEU A 187 -17.43 17.39 12.28
CA LEU A 187 -17.48 16.54 13.47
C LEU A 187 -18.21 17.22 14.63
N GLY A 188 -17.98 18.52 14.85
CA GLY A 188 -18.63 19.26 15.95
C GLY A 188 -20.15 19.35 15.79
N VAL A 189 -20.64 19.61 14.57
CA VAL A 189 -22.09 19.65 14.29
C VAL A 189 -22.71 18.27 14.44
N PHE A 190 -22.05 17.25 13.89
CA PHE A 190 -22.49 15.87 13.98
C PHE A 190 -22.58 15.41 15.44
N THR A 191 -21.52 15.61 16.22
CA THR A 191 -21.50 15.24 17.64
C THR A 191 -22.58 15.97 18.41
N LYS A 192 -22.70 17.30 18.24
CA LYS A 192 -23.73 18.10 18.94
C LYS A 192 -25.14 17.57 18.68
N TYR A 193 -25.47 17.28 17.41
CA TYR A 193 -26.78 16.74 17.05
C TYR A 193 -27.03 15.35 17.64
N ASN A 194 -26.03 14.46 17.63
CA ASN A 194 -26.19 13.13 18.24
C ASN A 194 -26.29 13.18 19.77
N ARG A 195 -25.71 14.19 20.43
CA ARG A 195 -25.87 14.41 21.87
C ARG A 195 -27.27 14.88 22.23
N ASP A 196 -27.88 15.75 21.41
CA ASP A 196 -29.21 16.32 21.65
C ASP A 196 -29.99 16.48 20.32
N PRO A 197 -30.62 15.41 19.82
CA PRO A 197 -31.25 15.39 18.50
C PRO A 197 -32.63 16.08 18.53
N LEU A 198 -32.61 17.39 18.38
CA LEU A 198 -33.81 18.22 18.27
C LEU A 198 -34.23 18.42 16.81
N ARG A 199 -35.53 18.55 16.60
CA ARG A 199 -36.10 19.01 15.32
C ARG A 199 -35.79 20.50 15.09
N PRO A 200 -35.96 21.01 13.85
CA PRO A 200 -35.78 22.44 13.56
C PRO A 200 -36.66 23.37 14.40
N ASP A 201 -37.83 22.90 14.85
CA ASP A 201 -38.75 23.62 15.74
C ASP A 201 -38.41 23.49 17.24
N GLY A 202 -37.33 22.81 17.58
CA GLY A 202 -36.88 22.57 18.96
C GLY A 202 -37.59 21.40 19.66
N SER A 203 -38.55 20.72 19.01
CA SER A 203 -39.23 19.56 19.58
C SER A 203 -38.36 18.30 19.54
N LYS A 204 -38.66 17.32 20.40
CA LYS A 204 -37.95 16.04 20.42
C LYS A 204 -38.40 15.15 19.25
N GLY A 205 -37.43 14.62 18.52
CA GLY A 205 -37.64 13.62 17.48
C GLY A 205 -37.72 12.19 18.01
N VAL A 206 -37.80 11.21 17.08
CA VAL A 206 -37.74 9.78 17.39
C VAL A 206 -36.30 9.31 17.65
N MET A 207 -35.31 10.05 17.15
CA MET A 207 -33.90 9.72 17.33
C MET A 207 -33.52 9.88 18.81
N PRO A 208 -32.97 8.83 19.46
CA PRO A 208 -32.53 8.92 20.84
C PRO A 208 -31.24 9.76 20.96
N ALA A 209 -31.09 10.42 22.11
CA ALA A 209 -29.83 11.05 22.47
C ALA A 209 -28.75 10.01 22.80
N PHE A 210 -27.52 10.26 22.33
CA PHE A 210 -26.34 9.48 22.66
C PHE A 210 -25.43 10.33 23.54
N PRO A 211 -25.55 10.31 24.87
CA PRO A 211 -24.69 11.07 25.76
C PRO A 211 -23.31 10.41 25.88
N LYS A 212 -22.34 11.10 26.51
CA LYS A 212 -20.92 10.65 26.53
C LYS A 212 -20.72 9.30 27.21
N GLU A 213 -21.61 8.94 28.13
CA GLU A 213 -21.60 7.69 28.87
C GLU A 213 -21.99 6.49 28.00
N LYS A 214 -22.72 6.73 26.90
CA LYS A 214 -23.10 5.67 25.94
C LYS A 214 -22.12 5.58 24.77
N LEU A 215 -21.63 6.71 24.29
CA LEU A 215 -20.65 6.81 23.21
C LEU A 215 -19.68 7.94 23.55
N SER A 216 -18.40 7.64 23.70
CA SER A 216 -17.37 8.65 23.92
C SER A 216 -17.20 9.58 22.71
N ASP A 217 -16.48 10.70 22.88
CA ASP A 217 -16.24 11.63 21.77
C ASP A 217 -15.33 11.02 20.69
N GLU A 218 -14.39 10.15 21.06
CA GLU A 218 -13.57 9.41 20.08
C GLU A 218 -14.39 8.37 19.32
N GLU A 219 -15.27 7.63 19.98
CA GLU A 219 -16.18 6.71 19.28
C GLU A 219 -17.12 7.48 18.32
N MET A 220 -17.62 8.64 18.74
CA MET A 220 -18.43 9.52 17.88
C MET A 220 -17.64 9.98 16.64
N LYS A 221 -16.34 10.26 16.80
CA LYS A 221 -15.44 10.62 15.70
C LYS A 221 -15.21 9.45 14.73
N LEU A 222 -15.03 8.23 15.23
CA LEU A 222 -14.93 7.03 14.39
C LEU A 222 -16.21 6.81 13.57
N ILE A 223 -17.38 6.95 14.21
CA ILE A 223 -18.68 6.89 13.53
C ILE A 223 -18.77 7.98 12.43
N TYR A 224 -18.42 9.23 12.76
CA TYR A 224 -18.42 10.33 11.79
C TYR A 224 -17.51 10.06 10.58
N GLN A 225 -16.30 9.54 10.82
CA GLN A 225 -15.37 9.16 9.76
C GLN A 225 -15.96 8.05 8.88
N TYR A 226 -16.56 7.02 9.48
CA TYR A 226 -17.22 5.95 8.72
C TYR A 226 -18.38 6.48 7.88
N VAL A 227 -19.23 7.34 8.43
CA VAL A 227 -20.36 7.91 7.69
C VAL A 227 -19.89 8.80 6.52
N THR A 228 -18.87 9.62 6.74
CA THR A 228 -18.40 10.59 5.72
C THR A 228 -17.48 9.98 4.67
N LYS A 229 -16.76 8.90 4.97
CA LYS A 229 -15.77 8.28 4.08
C LYS A 229 -16.05 6.82 3.74
N GLY A 230 -16.63 6.06 4.66
CA GLY A 230 -16.90 4.62 4.48
C GLY A 230 -18.22 4.36 3.74
N LEU A 231 -19.30 5.05 4.11
CA LEU A 231 -20.60 4.90 3.46
C LEU A 231 -20.68 5.60 2.10
N THR A 232 -20.00 6.73 1.94
CA THR A 232 -19.94 7.50 0.68
C THR A 232 -19.06 6.84 -0.39
N ALA A 233 -18.15 5.93 0.01
CA ALA A 233 -17.26 5.18 -0.89
C ALA A 233 -17.84 3.84 -1.36
N LYS A 234 -18.88 3.31 -0.72
CA LYS A 234 -19.59 2.12 -1.20
C LYS A 234 -20.64 2.57 -2.23
N PRO A 235 -20.58 2.13 -3.51
CA PRO A 235 -21.69 2.35 -4.42
C PRO A 235 -22.94 1.70 -3.82
N ALA A 236 -24.07 2.41 -3.87
CA ALA A 236 -25.36 1.87 -3.46
C ALA A 236 -25.57 0.54 -4.20
N ARG A 237 -25.69 -0.55 -3.43
CA ARG A 237 -26.07 -1.86 -3.98
C ARG A 237 -27.56 -1.89 -4.23
#